data_AF-A0A7V1PRT8-F1
#
_entry.id   AF-A0A7V1PRT8-F1
#
_cell.length_a   1.000
_cell.length_b   1.000
_cell.length_c   1.000
_cell.angle_alpha   90.00
_cell.angle_beta   90.00
_cell.angle_gamma   90.00
#
_symmetry.space_group_name_H-M   'P 1'
#
loop_
_entity.id
_entity.type
_entity.pdbx_description
1 polymer ?
#
loop_
_entity_poly.entity_id
_entity_poly.type
_entity_poly.pdbx_seq_one_letter_code
_entity_poly.pdbx_strand_id
1 'polypeptide(L)'
;QSFFAAPVVEEITKGAFLFFTIKNLKFDNLTDGIIYGGAIGLGFGMTENFLYFITYSNTLSQWLTIVIIRTLFSAVMHGVATATLGAMLGYSKFRPGKSKMFYAVIGLCSAIFIHFAWNLTVSFESTAILGILFLIFTVAIFIVIFSISLNREKKIIFTELKKEAGLGVIPEAHLKILNSIKRTNKGWIEENIRKSYIKAATTLAFRKLQYKNSVGNSKIFYENEVKHYRNFIKNLLEET
;
A
#
# COMPACT_ATOMS: atom_id res chain seq x y z
N GLN A 1 2.21 10.92 26.93
CA GLN A 1 1.96 9.46 26.79
C GLN A 1 3.19 8.69 27.20
N SER A 2 3.07 7.45 27.72
CA SER A 2 4.24 6.62 27.97
C SER A 2 4.88 6.21 26.65
N PHE A 3 6.20 6.36 26.53
CA PHE A 3 6.94 6.08 25.29
C PHE A 3 6.92 4.60 24.87
N PHE A 4 6.61 3.67 25.79
CA PHE A 4 6.58 2.23 25.54
C PHE A 4 5.18 1.69 25.25
N ALA A 5 4.19 2.01 26.10
CA ALA A 5 2.86 1.40 25.98
C ALA A 5 2.04 1.98 24.81
N ALA A 6 2.22 3.27 24.49
CA ALA A 6 1.46 3.91 23.41
C ALA A 6 1.78 3.29 22.04
N PRO A 7 3.05 3.11 21.61
CA PRO A 7 3.36 2.48 20.33
C PRO A 7 2.75 1.09 20.15
N VAL A 8 2.79 0.26 21.20
CA VAL A 8 2.26 -1.10 21.15
C VAL A 8 0.75 -1.08 20.93
N VAL A 9 0.01 -0.35 21.78
CA VAL A 9 -1.45 -0.29 21.70
C VAL A 9 -1.89 0.31 20.37
N GLU A 10 -1.27 1.41 19.96
CA GLU A 10 -1.68 2.11 18.75
C GLU A 10 -1.42 1.32 17.47
N GLU A 11 -0.25 0.71 17.32
CA GLU A 11 0.05 -0.08 16.11
C GLU A 11 -0.76 -1.39 16.07
N ILE A 12 -1.11 -1.99 17.22
CA ILE A 12 -2.07 -3.10 17.27
C ILE A 12 -3.46 -2.64 16.81
N THR A 13 -3.95 -1.50 17.31
CA THR A 13 -5.25 -0.94 16.91
C THR A 13 -5.29 -0.65 15.41
N LYS A 14 -4.28 0.06 14.88
CA LYS A 14 -4.15 0.34 13.44
C LYS A 14 -4.06 -0.96 12.63
N GLY A 15 -3.29 -1.94 13.12
CA GLY A 15 -3.15 -3.25 12.52
C GLY A 15 -4.45 -4.05 12.47
N ALA A 16 -5.29 -3.94 13.50
CA ALA A 16 -6.62 -4.55 13.51
C ALA A 16 -7.52 -3.94 12.41
N PHE A 17 -7.59 -2.61 12.32
CA PHE A 17 -8.32 -1.93 11.24
C PHE A 17 -7.81 -2.36 9.86
N LEU A 18 -6.49 -2.37 9.68
CA LEU A 18 -5.87 -2.80 8.43
C LEU A 18 -6.24 -4.24 8.07
N PHE A 19 -6.23 -5.15 9.04
CA PHE A 19 -6.61 -6.54 8.83
C PHE A 19 -8.08 -6.67 8.39
N PHE A 20 -9.00 -5.91 8.99
CA PHE A 20 -10.41 -5.87 8.56
C PHE A 20 -10.57 -5.26 7.16
N THR A 21 -9.86 -4.17 6.86
CA THR A 21 -9.85 -3.54 5.53
C THR A 21 -9.37 -4.53 4.46
N ILE A 22 -8.29 -5.26 4.72
CA ILE A 22 -7.71 -6.24 3.80
C ILE A 22 -8.65 -7.43 3.55
N LYS A 23 -9.45 -7.82 4.54
CA LYS A 23 -10.46 -8.88 4.37
C LYS A 23 -11.61 -8.47 3.45
N ASN A 24 -11.99 -7.19 3.49
CA ASN A 24 -13.19 -6.69 2.82
C ASN A 24 -12.91 -6.06 1.44
N LEU A 25 -11.66 -5.77 1.11
CA LEU A 25 -11.26 -5.17 -0.17
C LEU A 25 -10.55 -6.19 -1.08
N LYS A 26 -10.52 -5.90 -2.39
CA LYS A 26 -9.72 -6.63 -3.38
C LYS A 26 -8.22 -6.30 -3.21
N PHE A 27 -7.67 -6.74 -2.09
CA PHE A 27 -6.29 -6.53 -1.68
C PHE A 27 -5.36 -7.53 -2.36
N ASP A 28 -4.70 -7.23 -3.47
CA ASP A 28 -4.14 -8.27 -4.34
C ASP A 28 -2.60 -8.30 -4.42
N ASN A 29 -1.89 -7.33 -3.84
CA ASN A 29 -0.44 -7.24 -3.90
C ASN A 29 0.21 -6.49 -2.72
N LEU A 30 1.54 -6.35 -2.76
CA LEU A 30 2.34 -5.66 -1.74
C LEU A 30 2.09 -4.14 -1.71
N THR A 31 1.89 -3.52 -2.87
CA THR A 31 1.66 -2.08 -2.99
C THR A 31 0.32 -1.68 -2.39
N ASP A 32 -0.73 -2.48 -2.58
CA ASP A 32 -2.02 -2.32 -1.90
C ASP A 32 -1.80 -2.31 -0.39
N GLY A 33 -0.94 -3.20 0.11
CA GLY A 33 -0.46 -3.25 1.50
C GLY A 33 0.05 -1.91 1.99
N ILE A 34 1.03 -1.38 1.28
CA ILE A 34 1.65 -0.10 1.57
C ILE A 34 0.62 1.04 1.55
N ILE A 35 -0.26 1.09 0.54
CA ILE A 35 -1.23 2.16 0.36
C ILE A 35 -2.27 2.15 1.48
N TYR A 36 -2.90 0.99 1.76
CA TYR A 36 -3.92 0.90 2.80
C TYR A 36 -3.33 1.08 4.20
N GLY A 37 -2.16 0.48 4.46
CA GLY A 37 -1.47 0.67 5.74
C GLY A 37 -1.06 2.12 5.96
N GLY A 38 -0.50 2.77 4.94
CA GLY A 38 -0.12 4.19 4.99
C GLY A 38 -1.32 5.11 5.19
N ALA A 39 -2.45 4.85 4.51
CA ALA A 39 -3.67 5.62 4.69
C ALA A 39 -4.22 5.54 6.12
N ILE A 40 -4.23 4.34 6.72
CA ILE A 40 -4.65 4.15 8.12
C ILE A 40 -3.69 4.85 9.08
N GLY A 41 -2.37 4.68 8.88
CA GLY A 41 -1.35 5.33 9.70
C GLY A 41 -1.43 6.85 9.66
N LEU A 42 -1.55 7.43 8.45
CA LEU A 42 -1.71 8.88 8.27
C LEU A 42 -3.02 9.40 8.86
N GLY A 43 -4.13 8.68 8.67
CA GLY A 43 -5.42 9.04 9.27
C GLY A 43 -5.37 9.05 10.79
N PHE A 44 -4.73 8.05 11.40
CA PHE A 44 -4.51 8.03 12.85
C PHE A 44 -3.62 9.18 13.31
N GLY A 45 -2.49 9.41 12.63
CA GLY A 45 -1.57 10.50 12.94
C GLY A 45 -2.24 11.87 12.83
N MET A 46 -3.15 12.05 11.88
CA MET A 46 -3.97 13.26 11.76
C MET A 46 -4.87 13.46 12.99
N THR A 47 -5.56 12.40 13.44
CA THR A 47 -6.41 12.47 14.65
C THR A 47 -5.58 12.79 15.89
N GLU A 48 -4.43 12.13 16.07
CA GLU A 48 -3.54 12.40 17.19
C GLU A 48 -3.02 13.85 17.14
N ASN A 49 -2.56 14.30 15.97
CA ASN A 49 -2.09 15.67 15.77
C ASN A 49 -3.15 16.71 16.14
N PHE A 50 -4.39 16.50 15.71
CA PHE A 50 -5.50 17.40 16.05
C PHE A 50 -5.70 17.52 17.56
N LEU A 51 -5.65 16.40 18.30
CA LEU A 51 -5.73 16.42 19.76
C LEU A 51 -4.55 17.20 20.37
N TYR A 52 -3.33 17.03 19.86
CA TYR A 52 -2.18 17.80 20.34
C TYR A 52 -2.33 19.31 20.10
N PHE A 53 -2.86 19.70 18.94
CA PHE A 53 -3.02 21.10 18.55
C PHE A 53 -3.96 21.86 19.49
N ILE A 54 -4.98 21.19 20.03
CA ILE A 54 -5.96 21.81 20.93
C ILE A 54 -5.55 21.72 22.41
N THR A 55 -4.63 20.82 22.77
CA THR A 55 -4.25 20.56 24.18
C THR A 55 -2.96 21.25 24.61
N TYR A 56 -1.97 21.39 23.73
CA TYR A 56 -0.58 21.72 24.14
C TYR A 56 -0.05 23.06 23.64
N SER A 57 -0.92 23.99 23.23
CA SER A 57 -0.50 25.33 22.80
C SER A 57 -1.14 26.44 23.62
N ASN A 58 -0.32 27.29 24.24
CA ASN A 58 -0.77 28.48 24.95
C ASN A 58 -0.52 29.78 24.16
N THR A 59 0.29 29.70 23.09
CA THR A 59 0.64 30.83 22.23
C THR A 59 0.60 30.40 20.76
N LEU A 60 0.39 31.37 19.85
CA LEU A 60 0.35 31.12 18.41
C LEU A 60 1.69 30.56 17.88
N SER A 61 2.82 31.05 18.38
CA SER A 61 4.15 30.58 17.96
C SER A 61 4.37 29.11 18.33
N GLN A 62 4.06 28.72 19.57
CA GLN A 62 4.13 27.32 20.01
C GLN A 62 3.19 26.43 19.19
N TRP A 63 1.95 26.89 18.95
CA TRP A 63 1.00 26.16 18.12
C TRP A 63 1.55 25.90 16.72
N LEU A 64 2.08 26.93 16.04
CA LEU A 64 2.67 26.80 14.72
C LEU A 64 3.83 25.80 14.70
N THR A 65 4.74 25.85 15.69
CA THR A 65 5.84 24.90 15.81
C THR A 65 5.33 23.46 15.99
N ILE A 66 4.35 23.24 16.86
CA ILE A 66 3.73 21.92 17.08
C ILE A 66 3.10 21.41 15.78
N VAL A 67 2.35 22.26 15.07
CA VAL A 67 1.70 21.90 13.80
C VAL A 67 2.73 21.45 12.77
N ILE A 68 3.80 22.23 12.56
CA ILE A 68 4.84 21.93 11.57
C ILE A 68 5.54 20.61 11.92
N ILE A 69 6.03 20.46 13.15
CA ILE A 69 6.78 19.28 13.57
C ILE A 69 5.89 18.03 13.50
N ARG A 70 4.68 18.10 14.04
CA ARG A 70 3.82 16.92 14.09
C ARG A 70 3.29 16.52 12.73
N THR A 71 3.01 17.48 11.84
CA THR A 71 2.51 17.18 10.49
C THR A 71 3.61 16.61 9.60
N LEU A 72 4.81 17.20 9.62
CA LEU A 72 5.90 16.75 8.74
C LEU A 72 6.59 15.48 9.25
N PHE A 73 6.60 15.25 10.56
CA PHE A 73 7.36 14.15 11.14
C PHE A 73 6.46 13.09 11.80
N SER A 74 5.64 13.44 12.80
CA SER A 74 4.82 12.46 13.53
C SER A 74 3.80 11.74 12.64
N ALA A 75 3.06 12.47 11.81
CA ALA A 75 2.09 11.88 10.89
C ALA A 75 2.77 10.97 9.84
N VAL A 76 3.91 11.41 9.30
CA VAL A 76 4.69 10.62 8.34
C VAL A 76 5.22 9.34 8.98
N MET A 77 5.70 9.41 10.23
CA MET A 77 6.12 8.23 10.99
C MET A 77 4.98 7.22 11.11
N HIS A 78 3.79 7.63 11.54
CA HIS A 78 2.64 6.70 11.64
C HIS A 78 2.29 6.09 10.28
N GLY A 79 2.31 6.92 9.22
CA GLY A 79 2.12 6.45 7.85
C GLY A 79 3.12 5.34 7.49
N VAL A 80 4.41 5.55 7.72
CA VAL A 80 5.47 4.57 7.38
C VAL A 80 5.41 3.33 8.26
N ALA A 81 5.18 3.48 9.57
CA ALA A 81 5.05 2.36 10.51
C ALA A 81 3.92 1.42 10.09
N THR A 82 2.70 1.94 9.91
CA THR A 82 1.55 1.12 9.54
C THR A 82 1.62 0.63 8.08
N ALA A 83 2.22 1.40 7.16
CA ALA A 83 2.49 0.92 5.81
C ALA A 83 3.49 -0.25 5.78
N THR A 84 4.44 -0.30 6.72
CA THR A 84 5.38 -1.43 6.85
C THR A 84 4.64 -2.71 7.24
N LEU A 85 3.71 -2.64 8.19
CA LEU A 85 2.82 -3.76 8.50
C LEU A 85 1.99 -4.16 7.26
N GLY A 86 1.41 -3.18 6.56
CA GLY A 86 0.65 -3.43 5.34
C GLY A 86 1.45 -4.11 4.24
N ALA A 87 2.69 -3.69 4.02
CA ALA A 87 3.60 -4.32 3.06
C ALA A 87 3.84 -5.81 3.38
N MET A 88 4.07 -6.13 4.66
CA MET A 88 4.27 -7.52 5.10
C MET A 88 3.00 -8.35 4.97
N LEU A 89 1.83 -7.80 5.31
CA LEU A 89 0.55 -8.46 5.07
C LEU A 89 0.31 -8.73 3.58
N GLY A 90 0.60 -7.76 2.71
CA GLY A 90 0.54 -7.87 1.25
C GLY A 90 1.46 -8.95 0.70
N TYR A 91 2.72 -8.96 1.14
CA TYR A 91 3.71 -9.97 0.77
C TYR A 91 3.29 -11.39 1.18
N SER A 92 2.63 -11.50 2.32
CA SER A 92 2.28 -12.77 2.94
C SER A 92 0.98 -13.39 2.43
N LYS A 93 0.15 -12.63 1.70
CA LYS A 93 -1.22 -13.03 1.30
C LYS A 93 -1.29 -14.41 0.63
N PHE A 94 -0.37 -14.69 -0.29
CA PHE A 94 -0.37 -15.93 -1.08
C PHE A 94 0.60 -16.99 -0.56
N ARG A 95 1.15 -16.80 0.64
CA ARG A 95 2.03 -17.76 1.29
C ARG A 95 1.25 -18.73 2.19
N PRO A 96 1.79 -19.92 2.48
CA PRO A 96 1.16 -20.87 3.42
C PRO A 96 0.89 -20.24 4.79
N GLY A 97 -0.12 -20.76 5.52
CA GLY A 97 -0.62 -20.16 6.76
C GLY A 97 0.46 -19.84 7.82
N LYS A 98 1.41 -20.75 8.06
CA LYS A 98 2.52 -20.52 9.00
C LYS A 98 3.39 -19.32 8.57
N SER A 99 3.71 -19.24 7.28
CA SER A 99 4.48 -18.14 6.71
C SER A 99 3.68 -16.83 6.74
N LYS A 100 2.37 -16.90 6.52
CA LYS A 100 1.48 -15.74 6.61
C LYS A 100 1.49 -15.12 8.01
N MET A 101 1.33 -15.94 9.04
CA MET A 101 1.38 -15.49 10.43
C MET A 101 2.75 -14.90 10.78
N PHE A 102 3.84 -15.56 10.37
CA PHE A 102 5.20 -15.09 10.60
C PHE A 102 5.45 -13.68 10.06
N TYR A 103 5.09 -13.42 8.79
CA TYR A 103 5.26 -12.10 8.19
C TYR A 103 4.33 -11.05 8.82
N ALA A 104 3.11 -11.42 9.21
CA ALA A 104 2.20 -10.52 9.91
C ALA A 104 2.79 -10.06 11.27
N VAL A 105 3.33 -11.02 12.05
CA VAL A 105 3.96 -10.73 13.34
C VAL A 105 5.20 -9.86 13.15
N ILE A 106 6.09 -10.20 12.22
CA ILE A 106 7.27 -9.38 11.93
C ILE A 106 6.88 -7.98 11.48
N GLY A 107 5.87 -7.85 10.60
CA GLY A 107 5.38 -6.55 10.16
C GLY A 107 4.87 -5.69 11.31
N LEU A 108 4.14 -6.30 12.25
CA LEU A 108 3.62 -5.61 13.43
C LEU A 108 4.75 -5.21 14.38
N CYS A 109 5.68 -6.11 14.66
CA CYS A 109 6.86 -5.82 15.48
C CYS A 109 7.69 -4.68 14.88
N SER A 110 7.89 -4.67 13.56
CA SER A 110 8.59 -3.59 12.87
C SER A 110 7.85 -2.26 12.96
N ALA A 111 6.52 -2.25 12.80
CA ALA A 111 5.72 -1.04 12.95
C ALA A 111 5.81 -0.47 14.38
N ILE A 112 5.66 -1.33 15.39
CA ILE A 112 5.82 -0.98 16.81
C ILE A 112 7.22 -0.45 17.06
N PHE A 113 8.27 -1.09 16.51
CA PHE A 113 9.64 -0.66 16.67
C PHE A 113 9.91 0.72 16.07
N ILE A 114 9.44 0.97 14.83
CA ILE A 114 9.59 2.28 14.18
C ILE A 114 8.96 3.38 15.04
N HIS A 115 7.74 3.15 15.51
CA HIS A 115 7.00 4.11 16.32
C HIS A 115 7.65 4.28 17.71
N PHE A 116 8.04 3.19 18.34
CA PHE A 116 8.77 3.22 19.61
C PHE A 116 10.08 4.01 19.51
N ALA A 117 10.91 3.72 18.49
CA ALA A 117 12.18 4.39 18.28
C ALA A 117 12.00 5.89 17.99
N TRP A 118 10.97 6.26 17.21
CA TRP A 118 10.58 7.64 17.02
C TRP A 118 10.25 8.31 18.35
N ASN A 119 9.31 7.74 19.13
CA ASN A 119 8.90 8.32 20.41
C ASN A 119 10.09 8.48 21.35
N LEU A 120 10.91 7.43 21.52
CA LEU A 120 12.09 7.47 22.38
C LEU A 120 13.06 8.60 22.00
N THR A 121 13.33 8.78 20.72
CA THR A 121 14.31 9.76 20.24
C THR A 121 13.80 11.20 20.27
N VAL A 122 12.50 11.44 20.12
CA VAL A 122 11.93 12.80 20.23
C VAL A 122 11.47 13.17 21.64
N SER A 123 11.59 12.24 22.61
CA SER A 123 11.24 12.47 24.01
C SER A 123 12.17 13.44 24.74
N PHE A 124 13.45 13.46 24.33
CA PHE A 124 14.49 14.25 24.96
C PHE A 124 15.07 15.23 23.94
N GLU A 125 15.24 16.49 24.33
CA GLU A 125 15.79 17.52 23.46
C GLU A 125 17.19 17.14 22.92
N SER A 126 18.00 16.49 23.76
CA SER A 126 19.35 16.03 23.40
C SER A 126 19.36 14.97 22.30
N THR A 127 18.27 14.23 22.11
CA THR A 127 18.15 13.16 21.10
C THR A 127 17.28 13.53 19.91
N ALA A 128 16.68 14.72 19.89
CA ALA A 128 15.73 15.12 18.85
C ALA A 128 16.32 15.07 17.43
N ILE A 129 17.60 15.46 17.27
CA ILE A 129 18.32 15.37 15.99
C ILE A 129 18.43 13.91 15.53
N LEU A 130 18.71 12.98 16.45
CA LEU A 130 18.75 11.55 16.15
C LEU A 130 17.39 11.04 15.69
N GLY A 131 16.29 11.52 16.29
CA GLY A 131 14.94 11.17 15.86
C GLY A 131 14.61 11.65 14.45
N ILE A 132 15.01 12.86 14.09
CA ILE A 132 14.87 13.40 12.73
C ILE A 132 15.67 12.55 11.73
N LEU A 133 16.94 12.26 12.03
CA LEU A 133 17.79 11.43 11.16
C LEU A 133 17.23 10.02 11.00
N PHE A 134 16.75 9.41 12.10
CA PHE A 134 16.09 8.12 12.08
C PHE A 134 14.85 8.11 11.18
N LEU A 135 14.01 9.15 11.25
CA LEU A 135 12.83 9.25 10.39
C LEU A 135 13.20 9.41 8.92
N ILE A 136 14.16 10.29 8.60
CA ILE A 136 14.62 10.49 7.22
C ILE A 136 15.14 9.17 6.64
N PHE A 137 15.95 8.44 7.40
CA PHE A 137 16.47 7.13 7.00
C PHE A 137 15.34 6.11 6.79
N THR A 138 14.38 6.06 7.71
CA THR A 138 13.24 5.13 7.63
C THR A 138 12.34 5.46 6.43
N VAL A 139 12.07 6.74 6.17
CA VAL A 139 11.33 7.22 4.99
C VAL A 139 12.09 6.90 3.70
N ALA A 140 13.41 7.07 3.66
CA ALA A 140 14.21 6.72 2.50
C ALA A 140 14.13 5.22 2.17
N ILE A 141 14.26 4.35 3.18
CA ILE A 141 14.07 2.90 3.02
C ILE A 141 12.65 2.61 2.51
N PHE A 142 11.64 3.24 3.12
CA PHE A 142 10.26 3.08 2.71
C PHE A 142 10.04 3.45 1.24
N ILE A 143 10.56 4.60 0.77
CA ILE A 143 10.47 5.06 -0.62
C ILE A 143 11.15 4.06 -1.57
N VAL A 144 12.32 3.52 -1.19
CA VAL A 144 13.03 2.51 -1.99
C VAL A 144 12.18 1.24 -2.11
N ILE A 145 11.65 0.71 -1.01
CA ILE A 145 10.81 -0.48 -1.01
C ILE A 145 9.53 -0.26 -1.83
N PHE A 146 8.87 0.88 -1.65
CA PHE A 146 7.68 1.25 -2.42
C PHE A 146 7.99 1.36 -3.91
N SER A 147 9.10 1.98 -4.29
CA SER A 147 9.55 2.09 -5.69
C SER A 147 9.85 0.72 -6.30
N ILE A 148 10.49 -0.17 -5.55
CA ILE A 148 10.72 -1.56 -5.97
C ILE A 148 9.39 -2.28 -6.20
N SER A 149 8.41 -2.10 -5.28
CA SER A 149 7.08 -2.68 -5.42
C SER A 149 6.38 -2.22 -6.70
N LEU A 150 6.34 -0.90 -6.94
CA LEU A 150 5.74 -0.31 -8.14
C LEU A 150 6.41 -0.80 -9.43
N ASN A 151 7.74 -0.92 -9.43
CA ASN A 151 8.47 -1.42 -10.60
C ASN A 151 8.19 -2.90 -10.86
N ARG A 152 8.04 -3.72 -9.81
CA ARG A 152 7.61 -5.12 -9.94
C ARG A 152 6.21 -5.22 -10.54
N GLU A 153 5.27 -4.38 -10.11
CA GLU A 153 3.93 -4.36 -10.69
C GLU A 153 3.91 -3.99 -12.16
N LYS A 154 4.63 -2.94 -12.55
CA LYS A 154 4.78 -2.56 -13.97
C LYS A 154 5.32 -3.74 -14.78
N LYS A 155 6.35 -4.43 -14.28
CA LYS A 155 6.92 -5.60 -14.95
C LYS A 155 5.90 -6.74 -15.08
N ILE A 156 5.10 -7.01 -14.04
CA ILE A 156 4.04 -8.02 -14.06
C ILE A 156 2.97 -7.66 -15.10
N ILE A 157 2.44 -6.44 -15.05
CA ILE A 157 1.41 -5.95 -15.97
C ILE A 157 1.90 -6.08 -17.41
N PHE A 158 3.09 -5.57 -17.72
CA PHE A 158 3.65 -5.67 -19.07
C PHE A 158 3.82 -7.12 -19.54
N THR A 159 4.44 -7.96 -18.71
CA THR A 159 4.76 -9.35 -19.08
C THR A 159 3.50 -10.17 -19.31
N GLU A 160 2.49 -10.03 -18.45
CA GLU A 160 1.27 -10.81 -18.55
C GLU A 160 0.34 -10.31 -19.66
N LEU A 161 0.24 -8.98 -19.87
CA LEU A 161 -0.58 -8.41 -20.94
C LEU A 161 0.06 -8.55 -22.31
N LYS A 162 1.39 -8.58 -22.42
CA LYS A 162 2.07 -8.88 -23.70
C LYS A 162 1.63 -10.22 -24.30
N LYS A 163 1.39 -11.22 -23.44
CA LYS A 163 0.87 -12.52 -23.88
C LYS A 163 -0.58 -12.44 -24.38
N GLU A 164 -1.40 -11.58 -23.78
CA GLU A 164 -2.78 -11.35 -24.23
C GLU A 164 -2.82 -10.59 -25.55
N ALA A 165 -1.88 -9.66 -25.76
CA ALA A 165 -1.74 -8.97 -27.03
C ALA A 165 -1.34 -9.92 -28.17
N GLY A 166 -0.40 -10.85 -27.92
CA GLY A 166 -0.07 -11.91 -28.88
C GLY A 166 -1.21 -12.87 -29.20
N LEU A 167 -2.25 -12.94 -28.35
CA LEU A 167 -3.48 -13.71 -28.58
C LEU A 167 -4.62 -12.88 -29.20
N GLY A 168 -4.38 -11.59 -29.50
CA GLY A 168 -5.38 -10.68 -30.05
C GLY A 168 -6.46 -10.24 -29.05
N VAL A 169 -6.33 -10.54 -27.76
CA VAL A 169 -7.31 -10.13 -26.73
C VAL A 169 -7.19 -8.64 -26.41
N ILE A 170 -5.98 -8.08 -26.51
CA ILE A 170 -5.69 -6.67 -26.25
C ILE A 170 -4.88 -6.10 -27.42
N PRO A 171 -5.27 -4.96 -28.01
CA PRO A 171 -4.46 -4.31 -29.04
C PRO A 171 -3.05 -3.96 -28.53
N GLU A 172 -2.02 -4.19 -29.33
CA GLU A 172 -0.63 -3.86 -28.94
C GLU A 172 -0.43 -2.37 -28.64
N ALA A 173 -1.19 -1.50 -29.29
CA ALA A 173 -1.20 -0.06 -29.01
C ALA A 173 -1.61 0.23 -27.55
N HIS A 174 -2.59 -0.51 -27.02
CA HIS A 174 -3.07 -0.34 -25.64
C HIS A 174 -2.05 -0.84 -24.62
N LEU A 175 -1.25 -1.86 -24.94
CA LEU A 175 -0.27 -2.44 -24.02
C LEU A 175 0.73 -1.40 -23.50
N LYS A 176 1.28 -0.56 -24.39
CA LYS A 176 2.24 0.49 -24.01
C LYS A 176 1.59 1.52 -23.08
N ILE A 177 0.32 1.86 -23.32
CA ILE A 177 -0.42 2.85 -22.53
C ILE A 177 -0.78 2.27 -21.16
N LEU A 178 -1.34 1.06 -21.09
CA LEU A 178 -1.73 0.34 -19.87
C LEU A 178 -0.57 0.13 -18.89
N ASN A 179 0.66 -0.05 -19.41
CA ASN A 179 1.87 -0.19 -18.61
C ASN A 179 2.47 1.15 -18.13
N SER A 180 1.82 2.28 -18.42
CA SER A 180 2.35 3.61 -18.10
C SER A 180 1.37 4.41 -17.23
N ILE A 181 1.86 5.54 -16.69
CA ILE A 181 1.01 6.51 -15.98
C ILE A 181 -0.05 7.09 -16.93
N LYS A 182 0.23 7.12 -18.25
CA LYS A 182 -0.71 7.64 -19.25
C LYS A 182 -2.01 6.84 -19.35
N ARG A 183 -2.10 5.64 -18.78
CA ARG A 183 -3.37 4.88 -18.72
C ARG A 183 -4.50 5.69 -18.08
N THR A 184 -4.19 6.55 -17.11
CA THR A 184 -5.20 7.41 -16.46
C THR A 184 -5.48 8.70 -17.22
N ASN A 185 -4.79 8.98 -18.32
CA ASN A 185 -5.09 10.12 -19.17
C ASN A 185 -6.39 9.86 -19.95
N LYS A 186 -7.08 10.93 -20.31
CA LYS A 186 -8.28 10.86 -21.14
C LYS A 186 -7.92 10.74 -22.62
N GLY A 187 -8.83 10.24 -23.44
CA GLY A 187 -8.78 10.34 -24.90
C GLY A 187 -7.92 9.34 -25.66
N TRP A 188 -7.43 8.27 -25.01
CA TRP A 188 -6.76 7.16 -25.71
C TRP A 188 -7.64 5.93 -25.93
N ILE A 189 -8.82 5.92 -25.31
CA ILE A 189 -9.91 4.95 -25.44
C ILE A 189 -11.20 5.67 -25.04
N GLU A 190 -12.37 5.15 -25.42
CA GLU A 190 -13.64 5.74 -25.02
C GLU A 190 -13.77 5.89 -23.48
N GLU A 191 -14.25 7.05 -23.04
CA GLU A 191 -14.24 7.45 -21.63
C GLU A 191 -15.20 6.64 -20.75
N ASN A 192 -16.31 6.16 -21.32
CA ASN A 192 -17.29 5.26 -20.70
C ASN A 192 -16.63 3.96 -20.21
N ILE A 193 -15.79 3.33 -21.02
CA ILE A 193 -15.16 2.04 -20.71
C ILE A 193 -13.79 2.18 -20.05
N ARG A 194 -13.11 3.32 -20.20
CA ARG A 194 -11.70 3.51 -19.81
C ARG A 194 -11.36 3.01 -18.41
N LYS A 195 -12.13 3.40 -17.39
CA LYS A 195 -11.89 2.99 -15.99
C LYS A 195 -12.07 1.47 -15.81
N SER A 196 -13.15 0.93 -16.37
CA SER A 196 -13.47 -0.51 -16.33
C SER A 196 -12.43 -1.33 -17.05
N TYR A 197 -11.99 -0.88 -18.23
CA TYR A 197 -10.96 -1.51 -19.04
C TYR A 197 -9.60 -1.53 -18.33
N ILE A 198 -9.13 -0.39 -17.80
CA ILE A 198 -7.87 -0.32 -17.04
C ILE A 198 -7.91 -1.27 -15.84
N LYS A 199 -9.02 -1.27 -15.10
CA LYS A 199 -9.22 -2.14 -13.93
C LYS A 199 -9.20 -3.62 -14.34
N ALA A 200 -9.94 -3.99 -15.39
CA ALA A 200 -10.01 -5.36 -15.88
C ALA A 200 -8.66 -5.85 -16.41
N ALA A 201 -7.97 -5.06 -17.24
CA ALA A 201 -6.66 -5.42 -17.78
C ALA A 201 -5.60 -5.57 -16.67
N THR A 202 -5.56 -4.63 -15.72
CA THR A 202 -4.64 -4.72 -14.58
C THR A 202 -4.95 -5.95 -13.72
N THR A 203 -6.23 -6.20 -13.44
CA THR A 203 -6.67 -7.37 -12.65
C THR A 203 -6.34 -8.67 -13.37
N LEU A 204 -6.57 -8.76 -14.69
CA LEU A 204 -6.21 -9.91 -15.51
C LEU A 204 -4.72 -10.25 -15.39
N ALA A 205 -3.84 -9.25 -15.47
CA ALA A 205 -2.41 -9.47 -15.32
C ALA A 205 -2.05 -10.10 -13.96
N PHE A 206 -2.58 -9.57 -12.86
CA PHE A 206 -2.32 -10.13 -11.54
C PHE A 206 -2.93 -11.52 -11.35
N ARG A 207 -4.16 -11.76 -11.84
CA ARG A 207 -4.83 -13.07 -11.77
C ARG A 207 -4.07 -14.13 -12.56
N LYS A 208 -3.47 -13.78 -13.70
CA LYS A 208 -2.57 -14.68 -14.44
C LYS A 208 -1.31 -15.04 -13.68
N LEU A 209 -0.69 -14.07 -13.00
CA LEU A 209 0.48 -14.36 -12.16
C LEU A 209 0.10 -15.27 -10.98
N GLN A 210 -1.03 -15.01 -10.33
CA GLN A 210 -1.54 -15.83 -9.22
C GLN A 210 -1.91 -17.24 -9.68
N TYR A 211 -2.53 -17.39 -10.85
CA TYR A 211 -2.80 -18.69 -11.46
C TYR A 211 -1.51 -19.53 -11.64
N LYS A 212 -0.42 -18.92 -12.09
CA LYS A 212 0.87 -19.61 -12.26
C LYS A 212 1.48 -20.08 -10.93
N ASN A 213 1.28 -19.31 -9.87
CA ASN A 213 1.89 -19.54 -8.56
C ASN A 213 0.96 -20.26 -7.56
N SER A 214 -0.24 -20.67 -7.99
CA SER A 214 -1.23 -21.33 -7.13
C SER A 214 -1.37 -22.82 -7.45
N VAL A 215 -1.89 -23.55 -6.48
CA VAL A 215 -2.16 -24.99 -6.54
C VAL A 215 -3.54 -25.30 -5.95
N GLY A 216 -4.10 -26.47 -6.25
CA GLY A 216 -5.39 -26.93 -5.72
C GLY A 216 -6.55 -25.97 -6.04
N ASN A 217 -7.44 -25.78 -5.07
CA ASN A 217 -8.66 -24.97 -5.23
C ASN A 217 -8.39 -23.51 -5.63
N SER A 218 -7.31 -22.91 -5.12
CA SER A 218 -6.94 -21.54 -5.49
C SER A 218 -6.58 -21.43 -6.97
N LYS A 219 -5.97 -22.46 -7.56
CA LYS A 219 -5.63 -22.46 -8.99
C LYS A 219 -6.87 -22.45 -9.87
N ILE A 220 -7.87 -23.26 -9.52
CA ILE A 220 -9.16 -23.33 -10.22
C ILE A 220 -9.86 -21.96 -10.15
N PHE A 221 -9.87 -21.34 -8.97
CA PHE A 221 -10.43 -20.00 -8.80
C PHE A 221 -9.77 -18.97 -9.72
N TYR A 222 -8.43 -18.91 -9.73
CA TYR A 222 -7.73 -17.94 -10.59
C TYR A 222 -7.87 -18.25 -12.08
N GLU A 223 -8.02 -19.52 -12.46
CA GLU A 223 -8.31 -19.88 -13.85
C GLU A 223 -9.65 -19.29 -14.32
N ASN A 224 -10.68 -19.41 -13.48
CA ASN A 224 -12.01 -18.87 -13.77
C ASN A 224 -11.97 -17.33 -13.84
N GLU A 225 -11.27 -16.67 -12.91
CA GLU A 225 -11.06 -15.22 -12.95
C GLU A 225 -10.35 -14.78 -14.23
N VAL A 226 -9.31 -15.50 -14.67
CA VAL A 226 -8.59 -15.20 -15.91
C VAL A 226 -9.52 -15.30 -17.12
N LYS A 227 -10.35 -16.36 -17.20
CA LYS A 227 -11.35 -16.50 -18.27
C LYS A 227 -12.38 -15.37 -18.24
N HIS A 228 -12.88 -15.05 -17.05
CA HIS A 228 -13.84 -13.96 -16.85
C HIS A 228 -13.31 -12.62 -17.34
N TYR A 229 -12.13 -12.17 -16.88
CA TYR A 229 -11.59 -10.87 -17.29
C TYR A 229 -11.16 -10.83 -18.76
N ARG A 230 -10.73 -11.95 -19.35
CA ARG A 230 -10.49 -12.01 -20.80
C ARG A 230 -11.76 -11.75 -21.59
N ASN A 231 -12.85 -12.44 -21.26
CA ASN A 231 -14.13 -12.26 -21.95
C ASN A 231 -14.69 -10.85 -21.71
N PHE A 232 -14.62 -10.36 -20.47
CA PHE A 232 -15.05 -9.00 -20.15
C PHE A 232 -14.30 -7.93 -20.94
N ILE A 233 -12.99 -8.08 -21.11
CA ILE A 233 -12.18 -7.17 -21.93
C ILE A 233 -12.59 -7.24 -23.41
N LYS A 234 -12.82 -8.43 -23.96
CA LYS A 234 -13.27 -8.57 -25.36
C LYS A 234 -14.59 -7.85 -25.58
N ASN A 235 -15.59 -8.10 -24.73
CA ASN A 235 -16.89 -7.45 -24.82
C ASN A 235 -16.77 -5.92 -24.73
N LEU A 236 -15.96 -5.41 -23.80
CA LEU A 236 -15.72 -3.96 -23.67
C LEU A 236 -15.12 -3.33 -24.94
N LEU A 237 -14.29 -4.06 -25.68
CA LEU A 237 -13.63 -3.58 -26.89
C LEU A 237 -14.44 -3.84 -28.16
N GLU A 238 -15.44 -4.72 -28.11
CA GLU A 238 -16.39 -4.96 -29.21
C GLU A 238 -17.57 -3.97 -29.19
N GLU A 239 -17.87 -3.39 -28.02
CA GLU A 239 -18.88 -2.34 -27.83
C GLU A 239 -18.42 -0.93 -28.28
N THR A 240 -17.17 -0.80 -28.75
CA THR A 240 -16.54 0.43 -29.26
C THR A 240 -16.22 0.34 -30.74
#